data_AF-A0A357LVL5-F1
#
_entry.id   AF-A0A357LVL5-F1
#
_cell.length_a   1.000
_cell.length_b   1.000
_cell.length_c   1.000
_cell.angle_alpha   90.00
_cell.angle_beta   90.00
_cell.angle_gamma   90.00
#
_symmetry.space_group_name_H-M   'P 1'
#
loop_
_entity.id
_entity.type
_entity.pdbx_description
1 polymer ?
#
loop_
_entity_poly.entity_id
_entity_poly.type
_entity_poly.pdbx_seq_one_letter_code
_entity_poly.pdbx_strand_id
1 'polypeptide(L)'
;MTSPAIQNQINLIPELLSSEPMRNFYDNVRLTDPGDYPFETYLGINFTRDKIINCKAYAGYWRRLRSPEIARFLTQRRGFNSHYHEWTPSRRRNLELTGCTFALKMQPEKPPMEYFHYRVPLQHMHSEKISPDGELKPENSSLNYGFSQEFRLKEEGLSKHYFYFMRDRERRIISERFKDPGIFDAPFLEYTQTEKYEKVIMWFISDIQKGYQYLKSLNWPMVDAIVDWMAQFGCVPVFPGVYHNGDIRSILFFRFPVLSNAPMDDERNKQIHTLESFSCFFR
;
A
#
# COMPACT_ATOMS: atom_id res chain seq x y z
N MET A 1 26.71 -13.94 -1.60
CA MET A 1 26.31 -14.25 -2.99
C MET A 1 24.85 -14.68 -2.98
N THR A 2 23.99 -13.97 -3.71
CA THR A 2 22.56 -14.28 -3.82
C THR A 2 22.36 -15.60 -4.57
N SER A 3 21.46 -16.46 -4.11
CA SER A 3 21.23 -17.74 -4.78
C SER A 3 20.57 -17.53 -6.16
N PRO A 4 20.79 -18.42 -7.15
CA PRO A 4 20.15 -18.30 -8.46
C PRO A 4 18.62 -18.24 -8.39
N ALA A 5 18.01 -18.96 -7.44
CA ALA A 5 16.57 -18.95 -7.24
C ALA A 5 16.05 -17.57 -6.81
N ILE A 6 16.74 -16.90 -5.88
CA ILE A 6 16.37 -15.54 -5.46
C ILE A 6 16.62 -14.54 -6.60
N GLN A 7 17.72 -14.69 -7.35
CA GLN A 7 17.99 -13.80 -8.48
C GLN A 7 16.90 -13.88 -9.55
N ASN A 8 16.41 -15.09 -9.85
CA ASN A 8 15.28 -15.27 -10.77
C ASN A 8 14.02 -14.54 -10.29
N GLN A 9 13.77 -14.52 -8.97
CA GLN A 9 12.65 -13.77 -8.38
C GLN A 9 12.85 -12.26 -8.48
N ILE A 10 14.07 -11.75 -8.26
CA ILE A 10 14.39 -10.33 -8.44
C ILE A 10 14.19 -9.88 -9.89
N ASN A 11 14.53 -10.74 -10.86
CA ASN A 11 14.35 -10.43 -12.28
C ASN A 11 12.87 -10.27 -12.68
N LEU A 12 11.91 -10.79 -11.90
CA LEU A 12 10.48 -10.56 -12.13
C LEU A 12 10.06 -9.11 -11.83
N ILE A 13 10.78 -8.39 -10.97
CA ILE A 13 10.42 -7.03 -10.59
C ILE A 13 10.41 -6.10 -11.82
N PRO A 14 11.50 -5.96 -12.60
CA PRO A 14 11.48 -5.12 -13.79
C PRO A 14 10.43 -5.57 -14.80
N GLU A 15 10.26 -6.87 -15.04
CA GLU A 15 9.26 -7.40 -15.97
C GLU A 15 7.82 -6.99 -15.59
N LEU A 16 7.46 -7.14 -14.31
CA LEU A 16 6.12 -6.79 -13.82
C LEU A 16 5.89 -5.28 -13.87
N LEU A 17 6.89 -4.50 -13.48
CA LEU A 17 6.79 -3.05 -13.47
C LEU A 17 6.80 -2.48 -14.90
N SER A 18 7.51 -3.09 -15.86
CA SER A 18 7.62 -2.62 -17.24
C SER A 18 6.51 -3.18 -18.15
N SER A 19 5.48 -3.78 -17.57
CA SER A 19 4.36 -4.33 -18.31
C SER A 19 3.45 -3.25 -18.91
N GLU A 20 2.71 -3.59 -19.96
CA GLU A 20 1.74 -2.67 -20.58
C GLU A 20 0.65 -2.18 -19.61
N PRO A 21 0.02 -3.04 -18.76
CA PRO A 21 -0.94 -2.57 -17.77
C PRO A 21 -0.35 -1.52 -16.82
N MET A 22 0.90 -1.70 -16.42
CA MET A 22 1.58 -0.75 -15.54
C MET A 22 1.83 0.60 -16.24
N ARG A 23 2.27 0.58 -17.50
CA ARG A 23 2.38 1.81 -18.31
C ARG A 23 1.03 2.53 -18.44
N ASN A 24 -0.03 1.79 -18.78
CA ASN A 24 -1.37 2.35 -18.93
C ASN A 24 -1.88 2.98 -17.62
N PHE A 25 -1.66 2.32 -16.48
CA PHE A 25 -1.98 2.89 -15.16
C PHE A 25 -1.27 4.24 -14.94
N TYR A 26 -0.01 4.35 -15.32
CA TYR A 26 0.74 5.59 -15.17
C TYR A 26 0.35 6.68 -16.15
N ASP A 27 0.02 6.35 -17.39
CA ASP A 27 -0.51 7.33 -18.33
C ASP A 27 -1.85 7.89 -17.83
N ASN A 28 -2.68 7.04 -17.21
CA ASN A 28 -3.90 7.46 -16.53
C ASN A 28 -3.65 8.37 -15.34
N VAL A 29 -2.57 8.14 -14.59
CA VAL A 29 -2.11 9.07 -13.54
C VAL A 29 -1.75 10.43 -14.13
N ARG A 30 -0.92 10.47 -15.19
CA ARG A 30 -0.48 11.72 -15.84
C ARG A 30 -1.65 12.54 -16.38
N LEU A 31 -2.67 11.88 -16.90
CA LEU A 31 -3.88 12.52 -17.42
C LEU A 31 -4.81 13.07 -16.33
N THR A 32 -4.56 12.77 -15.06
CA THR A 32 -5.43 13.11 -13.94
C THR A 32 -4.78 14.19 -13.08
N ASP A 33 -5.12 15.45 -13.36
CA ASP A 33 -4.56 16.59 -12.62
C ASP A 33 -5.02 16.60 -11.16
N PRO A 34 -4.13 16.59 -10.15
CA PRO A 34 -4.53 16.72 -8.75
C PRO A 34 -5.01 18.14 -8.39
N GLY A 35 -4.84 19.13 -9.26
CA GLY A 35 -5.18 20.53 -9.02
C GLY A 35 -4.23 21.14 -8.00
N ASP A 36 -4.78 21.77 -6.96
CA ASP A 36 -4.03 22.32 -5.82
C ASP A 36 -4.01 21.41 -4.58
N TYR A 37 -4.50 20.18 -4.71
CA TYR A 37 -4.50 19.21 -3.63
C TYR A 37 -3.20 18.40 -3.59
N PRO A 38 -2.85 17.82 -2.43
CA PRO A 38 -1.79 16.82 -2.34
C PRO A 38 -1.98 15.65 -3.30
N PHE A 39 -0.87 15.09 -3.77
CA PHE A 39 -0.83 13.96 -4.67
C PHE A 39 0.40 13.10 -4.41
N GLU A 40 0.22 11.78 -4.40
CA GLU A 40 1.29 10.85 -4.07
C GLU A 40 1.33 9.67 -5.04
N THR A 41 2.53 9.31 -5.47
CA THR A 41 2.77 8.07 -6.21
C THR A 41 3.93 7.32 -5.61
N TYR A 42 3.75 6.01 -5.48
CA TYR A 42 4.78 5.14 -4.96
C TYR A 42 4.55 3.70 -5.42
N LEU A 43 5.60 2.90 -5.27
CA LEU A 43 5.60 1.48 -5.59
C LEU A 43 5.66 0.66 -4.32
N GLY A 44 5.18 -0.58 -4.38
CA GLY A 44 5.33 -1.56 -3.32
C GLY A 44 5.66 -2.94 -3.88
N ILE A 45 6.67 -3.60 -3.32
CA ILE A 45 6.99 -5.00 -3.63
C ILE A 45 6.60 -5.85 -2.43
N ASN A 46 5.68 -6.79 -2.65
CA ASN A 46 5.29 -7.80 -1.67
C ASN A 46 6.08 -9.09 -1.88
N PHE A 47 6.65 -9.64 -0.83
CA PHE A 47 7.49 -10.84 -0.90
C PHE A 47 7.40 -11.69 0.38
N THR A 48 7.81 -12.95 0.27
CA THR A 48 8.11 -13.85 1.40
C THR A 48 9.62 -14.05 1.48
N ARG A 49 10.08 -14.99 2.31
CA ARG A 49 11.51 -15.37 2.42
C ARG A 49 12.18 -15.67 1.08
N ASP A 50 11.42 -16.24 0.14
CA ASP A 50 11.93 -16.95 -1.02
C ASP A 50 11.31 -16.51 -2.36
N LYS A 51 10.22 -15.73 -2.36
CA LYS A 51 9.52 -15.34 -3.60
C LYS A 51 8.92 -13.94 -3.57
N ILE A 52 8.84 -13.34 -4.76
CA ILE A 52 8.02 -12.16 -5.02
C ILE A 52 6.57 -12.58 -5.16
N ILE A 53 5.69 -11.97 -4.38
CA ILE A 53 4.24 -12.24 -4.41
C ILE A 53 3.54 -11.31 -5.38
N ASN A 54 3.89 -10.03 -5.39
CA ASN A 54 3.38 -9.03 -6.33
C ASN A 54 4.18 -7.73 -6.29
N CYS A 55 4.08 -6.96 -7.36
CA CYS A 55 4.44 -5.55 -7.40
C CYS A 55 3.16 -4.70 -7.48
N LYS A 56 3.19 -3.51 -6.91
CA LYS A 56 2.05 -2.59 -6.88
C LYS A 56 2.46 -1.19 -7.22
N ALA A 57 1.64 -0.51 -8.02
CA ALA A 57 1.70 0.93 -8.21
C ALA A 57 0.52 1.61 -7.52
N TYR A 58 0.79 2.76 -6.91
CA TYR A 58 -0.17 3.54 -6.14
C TYR A 58 -0.26 4.96 -6.67
N ALA A 59 -1.48 5.50 -6.68
CA ALA A 59 -1.79 6.90 -6.96
C ALA A 59 -2.82 7.41 -5.95
N GLY A 60 -2.38 8.26 -5.01
CA GLY A 60 -3.21 8.85 -3.96
C GLY A 60 -3.65 10.26 -4.32
N TYR A 61 -4.97 10.49 -4.38
CA TYR A 61 -5.57 11.79 -4.65
C TYR A 61 -6.31 12.32 -3.43
N TRP A 62 -6.01 13.57 -3.06
CA TRP A 62 -6.67 14.22 -1.95
C TRP A 62 -7.88 15.08 -2.35
N ARG A 63 -8.05 15.29 -3.66
CA ARG A 63 -9.27 15.87 -4.23
C ARG A 63 -10.26 14.79 -4.62
N ARG A 64 -11.53 15.17 -4.68
CA ARG A 64 -12.55 14.28 -5.25
C ARG A 64 -12.38 14.17 -6.76
N LEU A 65 -12.26 12.94 -7.23
CA LEU A 65 -12.21 12.60 -8.65
C LEU A 65 -13.64 12.46 -9.18
N ARG A 66 -13.83 12.90 -10.41
CA ARG A 66 -15.09 12.75 -11.15
C ARG A 66 -15.16 11.37 -11.77
N SER A 67 -16.37 10.96 -12.13
CA SER A 67 -16.64 9.65 -12.75
C SER A 67 -15.72 9.33 -13.95
N PRO A 68 -15.43 10.25 -14.89
CA PRO A 68 -14.50 9.94 -16.00
C PRO A 68 -13.05 9.71 -15.55
N GLU A 69 -12.63 10.34 -14.45
CA GLU A 69 -11.27 10.21 -13.91
C GLU A 69 -11.12 8.88 -13.18
N ILE A 70 -12.14 8.48 -12.40
CA ILE A 70 -12.21 7.16 -11.75
C ILE A 70 -12.21 6.03 -12.79
N ALA A 71 -12.85 6.25 -13.96
CA ALA A 71 -12.91 5.29 -15.07
C ALA A 71 -11.54 4.81 -15.54
N ARG A 72 -10.54 5.68 -15.41
CA ARG A 72 -9.18 5.42 -15.88
C ARG A 72 -8.45 4.41 -14.98
N PHE A 73 -8.88 4.28 -13.72
CA PHE A 73 -8.23 3.41 -12.74
C PHE A 73 -9.03 2.14 -12.44
N LEU A 74 -10.36 2.21 -12.54
CA LEU A 74 -11.27 1.14 -12.15
C LEU A 74 -12.22 0.78 -13.29
N THR A 75 -12.05 -0.44 -13.80
CA THR A 75 -12.98 -1.08 -14.74
C THR A 75 -14.33 -1.39 -14.10
N GLN A 76 -14.35 -1.66 -12.78
CA GLN A 76 -15.55 -1.92 -11.99
C GLN A 76 -15.65 -0.95 -10.81
N ARG A 77 -16.88 -0.44 -10.54
CA ARG A 77 -17.09 0.62 -9.53
C ARG A 77 -18.16 0.31 -8.49
N ARG A 78 -18.73 -0.89 -8.51
CA ARG A 78 -19.90 -1.24 -7.68
C ARG A 78 -19.62 -1.00 -6.19
N GLY A 79 -18.48 -1.46 -5.67
CA GLY A 79 -18.10 -1.15 -4.28
C GLY A 79 -17.44 0.22 -4.13
N PHE A 80 -16.73 0.75 -5.13
CA PHE A 80 -16.12 2.08 -5.01
C PHE A 80 -17.14 3.15 -4.61
N ASN A 81 -18.31 3.18 -5.23
CA ASN A 81 -19.28 4.25 -5.00
C ASN A 81 -20.05 4.15 -3.67
N SER A 82 -20.01 3.01 -2.96
CA SER A 82 -20.85 2.81 -1.77
C SER A 82 -20.53 3.83 -0.68
N HIS A 83 -19.25 4.09 -0.43
CA HIS A 83 -18.76 4.98 0.62
C HIS A 83 -17.97 6.19 0.09
N TYR A 84 -17.76 6.29 -1.23
CA TYR A 84 -16.94 7.37 -1.79
C TYR A 84 -17.50 8.77 -1.52
N HIS A 85 -18.83 8.86 -1.40
CA HIS A 85 -19.48 10.13 -1.11
C HIS A 85 -19.21 10.62 0.33
N GLU A 86 -18.91 9.71 1.25
CA GLU A 86 -18.62 9.96 2.68
C GLU A 86 -17.15 10.35 2.92
N TRP A 87 -16.23 9.96 2.03
CA TRP A 87 -14.81 10.29 2.16
C TRP A 87 -14.52 11.79 1.97
N THR A 88 -13.89 12.47 2.93
CA THR A 88 -13.68 13.92 2.82
C THR A 88 -12.40 14.28 2.05
N PRO A 89 -12.48 15.06 0.95
CA PRO A 89 -11.30 15.59 0.29
C PRO A 89 -10.61 16.66 1.17
N SER A 90 -9.29 16.79 1.09
CA SER A 90 -8.53 17.66 1.99
C SER A 90 -7.29 18.23 1.31
N ARG A 91 -6.99 19.53 1.50
CA ARG A 91 -5.72 20.10 1.05
C ARG A 91 -4.54 19.83 1.99
N ARG A 92 -4.81 19.16 3.11
CA ARG A 92 -3.82 18.81 4.14
C ARG A 92 -3.58 17.32 4.13
N ARG A 93 -2.30 16.95 4.21
CA ARG A 93 -1.86 15.58 4.44
C ARG A 93 -1.64 15.36 5.93
N ASN A 94 -2.36 14.42 6.53
CA ASN A 94 -2.09 13.92 7.87
C ASN A 94 -2.61 12.48 8.00
N LEU A 95 -2.41 11.85 9.16
CA LEU A 95 -2.82 10.47 9.39
C LEU A 95 -4.33 10.26 9.35
N GLU A 96 -5.17 11.28 9.57
CA GLU A 96 -6.63 11.17 9.51
C GLU A 96 -7.17 11.39 8.09
N LEU A 97 -6.42 12.14 7.28
CA LEU A 97 -6.78 12.61 5.94
C LEU A 97 -5.78 12.04 4.92
N THR A 98 -5.96 10.76 4.58
CA THR A 98 -5.02 9.99 3.74
C THR A 98 -5.40 9.90 2.26
N GLY A 99 -6.32 10.76 1.81
CA GLY A 99 -6.77 10.78 0.42
C GLY A 99 -7.57 9.53 0.01
N CYS A 100 -7.81 9.43 -1.30
CA CYS A 100 -8.35 8.28 -2.01
C CYS A 100 -7.26 7.71 -2.91
N THR A 101 -6.83 6.48 -2.63
CA THR A 101 -5.77 5.80 -3.35
C THR A 101 -6.34 4.84 -4.36
N PHE A 102 -5.85 4.90 -5.59
CA PHE A 102 -6.03 3.88 -6.62
C PHE A 102 -4.72 3.14 -6.78
N ALA A 103 -4.80 1.87 -7.13
CA ALA A 103 -3.61 1.08 -7.31
C ALA A 103 -3.80 -0.11 -8.26
N LEU A 104 -2.72 -0.45 -8.95
CA LEU A 104 -2.63 -1.63 -9.81
C LEU A 104 -1.66 -2.62 -9.15
N LYS A 105 -2.08 -3.87 -9.04
CA LYS A 105 -1.29 -4.99 -8.52
C LYS A 105 -0.96 -5.95 -9.66
N MET A 106 0.32 -6.18 -9.87
CA MET A 106 0.88 -7.13 -10.82
C MET A 106 1.40 -8.35 -10.10
N GLN A 107 0.99 -9.54 -10.55
CA GLN A 107 1.34 -10.82 -9.95
C GLN A 107 1.94 -11.73 -11.01
N PRO A 108 2.97 -12.53 -10.69
CA PRO A 108 3.43 -13.58 -11.58
C PRO A 108 2.25 -14.49 -11.97
N GLU A 109 2.12 -14.77 -13.27
CA GLU A 109 1.14 -15.73 -13.83
C GLU A 109 -0.34 -15.41 -13.57
N LYS A 110 -0.67 -14.21 -13.09
CA LYS A 110 -2.06 -13.82 -12.83
C LYS A 110 -2.43 -12.53 -13.57
N PRO A 111 -3.69 -12.36 -13.97
CA PRO A 111 -4.17 -11.10 -14.52
C PRO A 111 -3.94 -9.94 -13.54
N PRO A 112 -3.71 -8.71 -14.06
CA PRO A 112 -3.64 -7.50 -13.25
C PRO A 112 -4.87 -7.34 -12.37
N MET A 113 -4.66 -6.74 -11.20
CA MET A 113 -5.72 -6.48 -10.24
C MET A 113 -5.75 -4.98 -9.91
N GLU A 114 -6.90 -4.37 -10.13
CA GLU A 114 -7.16 -2.98 -9.78
C GLU A 114 -7.72 -2.93 -8.37
N TYR A 115 -7.39 -1.89 -7.60
CA TYR A 115 -8.06 -1.67 -6.33
C TYR A 115 -8.03 -0.20 -5.95
N PHE A 116 -8.92 0.15 -5.04
CA PHE A 116 -8.91 1.46 -4.39
C PHE A 116 -8.81 1.30 -2.88
N HIS A 117 -8.47 2.38 -2.19
CA HIS A 117 -8.60 2.49 -0.75
C HIS A 117 -8.90 3.95 -0.39
N TYR A 118 -9.90 4.19 0.45
CA TYR A 118 -10.14 5.50 1.06
C TYR A 118 -10.66 5.30 2.48
N ARG A 119 -10.57 6.35 3.31
CA ARG A 119 -11.04 6.31 4.69
C ARG A 119 -12.35 7.05 4.85
N VAL A 120 -13.28 6.48 5.60
CA VAL A 120 -14.55 7.13 5.95
C VAL A 120 -14.69 7.23 7.48
N PRO A 121 -15.44 8.23 7.97
CA PRO A 121 -15.62 8.39 9.41
C PRO A 121 -16.24 7.14 10.05
N LEU A 122 -15.75 6.77 11.24
CA LEU A 122 -16.17 5.54 11.94
C LEU A 122 -17.68 5.45 12.18
N GLN A 123 -18.37 6.58 12.31
CA GLN A 123 -19.81 6.63 12.50
C GLN A 123 -20.62 6.05 11.31
N HIS A 124 -20.01 5.94 10.14
CA HIS A 124 -20.63 5.32 8.95
C HIS A 124 -20.45 3.79 8.93
N MET A 125 -19.72 3.22 9.89
CA MET A 125 -19.65 1.78 10.11
C MET A 125 -20.81 1.35 11.00
N HIS A 126 -21.83 0.76 10.40
CA HIS A 126 -22.96 0.20 11.15
C HIS A 126 -22.64 -1.22 11.63
N SER A 127 -22.60 -1.42 12.96
CA SER A 127 -22.79 -2.72 13.65
C SER A 127 -21.76 -3.86 13.46
N GLU A 128 -20.65 -3.65 12.74
CA GLU A 128 -19.67 -4.72 12.52
C GLU A 128 -18.77 -4.94 13.75
N LYS A 129 -18.70 -6.18 14.25
CA LYS A 129 -17.60 -6.61 15.14
C LYS A 129 -16.37 -6.90 14.27
N ILE A 130 -15.20 -6.40 14.64
CA ILE A 130 -13.96 -6.62 13.87
C ILE A 130 -13.33 -7.97 14.21
N SER A 131 -13.56 -8.47 15.43
CA SER A 131 -13.12 -9.79 15.84
C SER A 131 -14.32 -10.68 16.21
N PRO A 132 -14.25 -12.01 15.94
CA PRO A 132 -15.33 -12.96 16.26
C PRO A 132 -15.69 -13.00 17.75
N ASP A 133 -14.70 -12.82 18.62
CA ASP A 133 -14.83 -12.74 20.08
C ASP A 133 -15.38 -11.38 20.58
N GLY A 134 -15.39 -10.35 19.73
CA GLY A 134 -15.85 -9.00 20.07
C GLY A 134 -14.87 -8.18 20.90
N GLU A 135 -13.62 -8.64 21.06
CA GLU A 135 -12.57 -7.90 21.75
C GLU A 135 -12.12 -6.64 21.00
N LEU A 136 -12.17 -6.65 19.67
CA LEU A 136 -11.92 -5.51 18.81
C LEU A 136 -13.21 -5.01 18.18
N LYS A 137 -13.48 -3.72 18.37
CA LYS A 137 -14.64 -3.02 17.81
C LYS A 137 -14.21 -1.81 16.96
N PRO A 138 -15.01 -1.39 15.96
CA PRO A 138 -14.70 -0.23 15.11
C PRO A 138 -14.30 1.02 15.88
N GLU A 139 -15.00 1.31 16.98
CA GLU A 139 -14.71 2.46 17.85
C GLU A 139 -13.35 2.41 18.56
N ASN A 140 -12.68 1.24 18.58
CA ASN A 140 -11.32 1.12 19.10
C ASN A 140 -10.27 1.58 18.10
N SER A 141 -10.63 1.74 16.82
CA SER A 141 -9.74 2.30 15.80
C SER A 141 -9.34 3.73 16.17
N SER A 142 -8.04 3.99 16.13
CA SER A 142 -7.44 5.30 16.41
C SER A 142 -7.62 6.29 15.24
N LEU A 143 -8.01 5.80 14.06
CA LEU A 143 -8.23 6.61 12.86
C LEU A 143 -9.55 6.21 12.17
N ASN A 144 -9.96 7.04 11.22
CA ASN A 144 -11.05 6.73 10.29
C ASN A 144 -10.88 5.34 9.66
N TYR A 145 -11.99 4.64 9.50
CA TYR A 145 -12.04 3.30 8.94
C TYR A 145 -11.67 3.32 7.46
N GLY A 146 -10.79 2.41 7.04
CA GLY A 146 -10.40 2.27 5.64
C GLY A 146 -11.27 1.25 4.93
N PHE A 147 -11.77 1.61 3.75
CA PHE A 147 -12.50 0.71 2.87
C PHE A 147 -11.72 0.52 1.57
N SER A 148 -11.65 -0.73 1.11
CA SER A 148 -11.03 -1.10 -0.17
C SER A 148 -11.81 -2.23 -0.82
N GLN A 149 -11.74 -2.29 -2.14
CA GLN A 149 -12.11 -3.47 -2.89
C GLN A 149 -11.06 -3.74 -3.96
N GLU A 150 -10.69 -5.02 -4.10
CA GLU A 150 -9.80 -5.49 -5.16
C GLU A 150 -10.59 -6.15 -6.27
N PHE A 151 -10.32 -5.79 -7.52
CA PHE A 151 -11.00 -6.29 -8.71
C PHE A 151 -10.02 -7.02 -9.62
N ARG A 152 -10.40 -8.20 -10.11
CA ARG A 152 -9.87 -8.71 -11.37
C ARG A 152 -10.96 -8.68 -12.42
N LEU A 153 -10.55 -8.61 -13.67
CA LEU A 153 -11.48 -8.77 -14.79
C LEU A 153 -12.25 -10.09 -14.62
N LYS A 154 -13.59 -9.99 -14.60
CA LYS A 154 -14.53 -11.12 -14.52
C LYS A 154 -14.55 -11.91 -13.20
N GLU A 155 -13.82 -11.47 -12.17
CA GLU A 155 -13.90 -12.06 -10.82
C GLU A 155 -14.69 -11.14 -9.88
N GLU A 156 -15.34 -11.73 -8.89
CA GLU A 156 -15.95 -10.97 -7.80
C GLU A 156 -14.88 -10.25 -6.99
N GLY A 157 -15.12 -8.97 -6.71
CA GLY A 157 -14.13 -8.14 -6.04
C GLY A 157 -14.06 -8.42 -4.54
N LEU A 158 -12.86 -8.60 -3.99
CA LEU A 158 -12.65 -8.85 -2.57
C LEU A 158 -12.69 -7.53 -1.79
N SER A 159 -13.74 -7.35 -0.99
CA SER A 159 -13.88 -6.22 -0.06
C SER A 159 -12.95 -6.37 1.15
N LYS A 160 -12.37 -5.26 1.58
CA LYS A 160 -11.42 -5.21 2.70
C LYS A 160 -11.72 -4.02 3.60
N HIS A 161 -11.71 -4.33 4.89
CA HIS A 161 -12.09 -3.45 5.98
C HIS A 161 -10.82 -3.20 6.80
N TYR A 162 -10.38 -1.95 6.92
CA TYR A 162 -9.12 -1.57 7.57
C TYR A 162 -9.37 -0.77 8.84
N PHE A 163 -8.72 -1.20 9.91
CA PHE A 163 -8.77 -0.59 11.23
C PHE A 163 -7.35 -0.30 11.71
N TYR A 164 -7.19 0.76 12.49
CA TYR A 164 -5.88 1.32 12.78
C TYR A 164 -5.68 1.45 14.28
N PHE A 165 -4.64 0.83 14.84
CA PHE A 165 -4.47 0.74 16.29
C PHE A 165 -3.10 1.25 16.75
N MET A 166 -3.11 2.19 17.69
CA MET A 166 -1.90 2.73 18.35
C MET A 166 -1.82 2.41 19.84
N ARG A 167 -2.97 2.13 20.47
CA ARG A 167 -3.08 1.90 21.91
C ARG A 167 -2.59 0.50 22.30
N ASP A 168 -1.93 0.40 23.45
CA ASP A 168 -1.29 -0.82 23.93
C ASP A 168 -2.26 -2.00 24.06
N ARG A 169 -3.49 -1.75 24.53
CA ARG A 169 -4.50 -2.79 24.71
C ARG A 169 -4.79 -3.52 23.40
N GLU A 170 -5.16 -2.78 22.35
CA GLU A 170 -5.50 -3.35 21.05
C GLU A 170 -4.28 -3.98 20.38
N ARG A 171 -3.09 -3.37 20.50
CA ARG A 171 -1.84 -3.94 19.99
C ARG A 171 -1.50 -5.28 20.65
N ARG A 172 -1.77 -5.42 21.97
CA ARG A 172 -1.57 -6.67 22.71
C ARG A 172 -2.54 -7.76 22.25
N ILE A 173 -3.83 -7.44 22.15
CA ILE A 173 -4.86 -8.37 21.65
C ILE A 173 -4.47 -8.90 20.26
N ILE A 174 -4.03 -8.02 19.36
CA ILE A 174 -3.63 -8.43 18.00
C ILE A 174 -2.35 -9.27 18.04
N SER A 175 -1.37 -8.91 18.86
CA SER A 175 -0.12 -9.66 19.02
C SER A 175 -0.38 -11.09 19.52
N GLU A 176 -1.24 -11.27 20.52
CA GLU A 176 -1.64 -12.58 21.04
C GLU A 176 -2.39 -13.40 19.97
N ARG A 177 -3.31 -12.77 19.24
CA ARG A 177 -4.11 -13.40 18.17
C ARG A 177 -3.25 -13.95 17.04
N PHE A 178 -2.25 -13.18 16.58
CA PHE A 178 -1.33 -13.59 15.52
C PHE A 178 -0.11 -14.37 16.03
N LYS A 179 0.00 -14.57 17.36
CA LYS A 179 1.11 -15.28 18.03
C LYS A 179 2.49 -14.71 17.68
N ASP A 180 2.58 -13.39 17.56
CA ASP A 180 3.84 -12.70 17.28
C ASP A 180 4.03 -11.52 18.26
N PRO A 181 4.94 -11.65 19.24
CA PRO A 181 5.25 -10.58 20.19
C PRO A 181 5.73 -9.28 19.52
N GLY A 182 6.40 -9.35 18.36
CA GLY A 182 6.92 -8.20 17.65
C GLY A 182 5.82 -7.26 17.14
N ILE A 183 4.59 -7.76 16.95
CA ILE A 183 3.43 -6.92 16.63
C ILE A 183 3.18 -5.88 17.73
N PHE A 184 3.37 -6.24 19.00
CA PHE A 184 3.17 -5.31 20.11
C PHE A 184 4.20 -4.17 20.10
N ASP A 185 5.39 -4.39 19.54
CA ASP A 185 6.46 -3.39 19.47
C ASP A 185 6.28 -2.37 18.34
N ALA A 186 5.38 -2.63 17.39
CA ALA A 186 5.07 -1.72 16.30
C ALA A 186 4.23 -0.55 16.81
N PRO A 187 4.64 0.72 16.58
CA PRO A 187 3.92 1.90 17.10
C PRO A 187 2.54 2.09 16.45
N PHE A 188 2.34 1.53 15.26
CA PHE A 188 1.10 1.64 14.52
C PHE A 188 0.79 0.32 13.83
N LEU A 189 -0.44 -0.18 14.04
CA LEU A 189 -0.94 -1.38 13.38
C LEU A 189 -2.07 -1.03 12.42
N GLU A 190 -2.03 -1.63 11.23
CA GLU A 190 -3.17 -1.68 10.32
C GLU A 190 -3.72 -3.11 10.30
N TYR A 191 -4.91 -3.30 10.85
CA TYR A 191 -5.63 -4.56 10.83
C TYR A 191 -6.58 -4.55 9.63
N THR A 192 -6.45 -5.54 8.75
CA THR A 192 -7.35 -5.77 7.62
C THR A 192 -8.20 -7.00 7.88
N GLN A 193 -9.51 -6.85 7.76
CA GLN A 193 -10.47 -7.93 7.75
C GLN A 193 -11.08 -8.08 6.36
N THR A 194 -11.33 -9.33 5.97
CA THR A 194 -12.06 -9.71 4.76
C THR A 194 -12.97 -10.89 5.10
N GLU A 195 -13.88 -11.25 4.20
CA GLU A 195 -14.69 -12.46 4.34
C GLU A 195 -13.86 -13.77 4.37
N LYS A 196 -12.60 -13.74 3.90
CA LYS A 196 -11.75 -14.94 3.72
C LYS A 196 -10.59 -15.05 4.72
N TYR A 197 -10.10 -13.91 5.19
CA TYR A 197 -8.90 -13.85 6.02
C TYR A 197 -8.81 -12.55 6.83
N GLU A 198 -7.98 -12.60 7.85
CA GLU A 198 -7.50 -11.45 8.62
C GLU A 198 -6.00 -11.24 8.34
N LYS A 199 -5.54 -10.00 8.43
CA LYS A 199 -4.13 -9.64 8.22
C LYS A 199 -3.80 -8.42 9.05
N VAL A 200 -2.66 -8.41 9.71
CA VAL A 200 -2.12 -7.18 10.34
C VAL A 200 -0.88 -6.72 9.61
N ILE A 201 -0.72 -5.39 9.45
CA ILE A 201 0.52 -4.74 9.05
C ILE A 201 1.12 -4.04 10.25
N MET A 202 2.39 -4.32 10.51
CA MET A 202 3.23 -3.54 11.41
C MET A 202 3.83 -2.37 10.65
N TRP A 203 3.55 -1.15 11.12
CA TRP A 203 4.09 0.07 10.53
C TRP A 203 5.04 0.78 11.50
N PHE A 204 6.22 1.14 11.00
CA PHE A 204 7.25 1.86 11.75
C PHE A 204 7.34 3.32 11.28
N ILE A 205 6.22 4.05 11.37
CA ILE A 205 6.05 5.36 10.70
C ILE A 205 7.01 6.42 11.26
N SER A 206 7.32 6.36 12.56
CA SER A 206 8.22 7.31 13.21
C SER A 206 9.71 7.01 12.99
N ASP A 207 10.04 5.81 12.52
CA ASP A 207 11.42 5.37 12.35
C ASP A 207 11.50 4.29 11.24
N ILE A 208 11.73 4.77 10.01
CA ILE A 208 11.93 3.91 8.84
C ILE A 208 13.11 2.94 9.06
N GLN A 209 14.17 3.38 9.74
CA GLN A 209 15.35 2.55 9.99
C GLN A 209 14.99 1.38 10.91
N LYS A 210 14.19 1.61 11.96
CA LYS A 210 13.68 0.53 12.82
C LYS A 210 12.89 -0.51 12.03
N GLY A 211 12.06 -0.09 11.08
CA GLY A 211 11.34 -1.03 10.22
C GLY A 211 12.26 -1.86 9.31
N TYR A 212 13.33 -1.25 8.78
CA TYR A 212 14.35 -1.98 8.02
C TYR A 212 15.16 -2.94 8.91
N GLN A 213 15.51 -2.53 10.12
CA GLN A 213 16.18 -3.38 11.09
C GLN A 213 15.32 -4.59 11.45
N TYR A 214 14.01 -4.40 11.63
CA TYR A 214 13.07 -5.49 11.84
C TYR A 214 13.07 -6.45 10.64
N LEU A 215 12.92 -5.94 9.41
CA LEU A 215 12.98 -6.79 8.21
C LEU A 215 14.30 -7.56 8.10
N LYS A 216 15.43 -6.93 8.41
CA LYS A 216 16.75 -7.59 8.43
C LYS A 216 16.85 -8.66 9.51
N SER A 217 16.22 -8.46 10.68
CA SER A 217 16.19 -9.48 11.74
C SER A 217 15.43 -10.75 11.35
N LEU A 218 14.55 -10.69 10.34
CA LEU A 218 13.92 -11.90 9.78
C LEU A 218 14.94 -12.83 9.10
N ASN A 219 16.13 -12.32 8.76
CA ASN A 219 17.21 -13.05 8.10
C ASN A 219 16.75 -13.72 6.78
N TRP A 220 16.02 -12.95 5.97
CA TRP A 220 15.52 -13.40 4.68
C TRP A 220 16.41 -12.87 3.56
N PRO A 221 17.03 -13.76 2.75
CA PRO A 221 17.86 -13.34 1.62
C PRO A 221 17.14 -12.42 0.63
N MET A 222 15.80 -12.55 0.53
CA MET A 222 14.98 -11.69 -0.31
C MET A 222 14.98 -10.22 0.13
N VAL A 223 15.11 -9.92 1.43
CA VAL A 223 15.17 -8.54 1.93
C VAL A 223 16.40 -7.84 1.37
N ASP A 224 17.57 -8.43 1.54
CA ASP A 224 18.82 -7.86 1.05
C ASP A 224 18.83 -7.78 -0.48
N ALA A 225 18.35 -8.82 -1.16
CA ALA A 225 18.29 -8.82 -2.63
C ALA A 225 17.38 -7.71 -3.20
N ILE A 226 16.24 -7.42 -2.57
CA ILE A 226 15.38 -6.30 -2.98
C ILE A 226 16.01 -4.96 -2.66
N VAL A 227 16.68 -4.83 -1.50
CA VAL A 227 17.39 -3.60 -1.11
C VAL A 227 18.54 -3.29 -2.07
N ASP A 228 19.33 -4.32 -2.45
CA ASP A 228 20.42 -4.20 -3.42
C ASP A 228 19.88 -3.81 -4.81
N TRP A 229 18.80 -4.46 -5.26
CA TRP A 229 18.11 -4.09 -6.49
C TRP A 229 17.63 -2.63 -6.43
N MET A 230 16.97 -2.22 -5.34
CA MET A 230 16.53 -0.83 -5.15
C MET A 230 17.71 0.15 -5.24
N ALA A 231 18.83 -0.16 -4.59
CA ALA A 231 20.04 0.68 -4.62
C ALA A 231 20.64 0.79 -6.03
N GLN A 232 20.68 -0.31 -6.79
CA GLN A 232 21.17 -0.34 -8.17
C GLN A 232 20.41 0.64 -9.08
N PHE A 233 19.10 0.78 -8.88
CA PHE A 233 18.25 1.69 -9.66
C PHE A 233 18.03 3.05 -8.96
N GLY A 234 18.78 3.34 -7.90
CA GLY A 234 18.68 4.58 -7.13
C GLY A 234 17.35 4.77 -6.41
N CYS A 235 16.52 3.74 -6.23
CA CYS A 235 15.24 3.84 -5.55
C CYS A 235 15.41 4.41 -4.13
N VAL A 236 14.53 5.34 -3.76
CA VAL A 236 14.43 5.90 -2.42
C VAL A 236 13.39 5.11 -1.64
N PRO A 237 13.78 4.41 -0.56
CA PRO A 237 12.86 3.87 0.43
C PRO A 237 11.80 4.86 0.88
N VAL A 238 10.55 4.42 0.92
CA VAL A 238 9.44 5.18 1.49
C VAL A 238 9.09 4.61 2.85
N PHE A 239 8.65 3.36 2.92
CA PHE A 239 8.37 2.67 4.18
C PHE A 239 8.50 1.15 4.01
N PRO A 240 9.06 0.43 4.99
CA PRO A 240 8.89 -1.00 5.14
C PRO A 240 7.59 -1.33 5.91
N GLY A 241 6.99 -2.47 5.61
CA GLY A 241 5.90 -3.05 6.39
C GLY A 241 5.99 -4.57 6.45
N VAL A 242 5.53 -5.16 7.56
CA VAL A 242 5.46 -6.62 7.73
C VAL A 242 4.01 -7.04 7.93
N TYR A 243 3.59 -8.02 7.15
CA TYR A 243 2.27 -8.63 7.19
C TYR A 243 2.30 -9.96 7.94
N HIS A 244 1.31 -10.14 8.80
CA HIS A 244 0.97 -11.45 9.33
C HIS A 244 -0.34 -11.93 8.68
N ASN A 245 -0.25 -12.99 7.87
CA ASN A 245 -1.36 -13.74 7.26
C ASN A 245 -0.81 -15.07 6.69
N GLY A 246 -0.63 -16.07 7.57
CA GLY A 246 0.06 -17.34 7.26
C GLY A 246 1.58 -17.22 7.36
N ASP A 247 2.31 -17.88 6.45
CA ASP A 247 3.76 -17.71 6.28
C ASP A 247 4.04 -16.23 6.02
N ILE A 248 4.70 -15.57 6.95
CA ILE A 248 4.90 -14.12 7.04
C ILE A 248 5.21 -13.50 5.66
N ARG A 249 4.66 -12.30 5.40
CA ARG A 249 4.92 -11.56 4.16
C ARG A 249 5.42 -10.17 4.50
N SER A 250 6.17 -9.55 3.60
CA SER A 250 6.71 -8.20 3.80
C SER A 250 6.41 -7.32 2.59
N ILE A 251 6.34 -6.01 2.81
CA ILE A 251 6.33 -4.99 1.75
C ILE A 251 7.48 -4.02 1.92
N LEU A 252 8.11 -3.69 0.80
CA LEU A 252 8.98 -2.53 0.70
C LEU A 252 8.34 -1.52 -0.24
N PHE A 253 8.02 -0.34 0.29
CA PHE A 253 7.56 0.80 -0.49
C PHE A 253 8.73 1.69 -0.88
N PHE A 254 8.73 2.18 -2.11
CA PHE A 254 9.79 3.03 -2.64
C PHE A 254 9.31 3.95 -3.75
N ARG A 255 10.17 4.90 -4.11
CA ARG A 255 10.02 5.82 -5.26
C ARG A 255 11.36 5.98 -5.99
N PHE A 256 11.37 6.50 -7.21
CA PHE A 256 12.60 6.82 -7.95
C PHE A 256 12.98 8.31 -7.78
N PRO A 257 14.29 8.68 -7.76
CA PRO A 257 14.77 10.00 -7.32
C PRO A 257 14.94 11.12 -8.38
N VAL A 258 14.78 10.91 -9.68
CA VAL A 258 15.19 11.90 -10.72
C VAL A 258 14.09 12.99 -10.90
N LEU A 259 14.29 14.31 -10.68
CA LEU A 259 15.46 15.11 -10.26
C LEU A 259 15.10 16.25 -9.29
N SER A 260 15.88 16.39 -8.22
CA SER A 260 15.97 17.58 -7.38
C SER A 260 16.86 18.66 -8.00
N ASN A 261 16.32 19.86 -8.21
CA ASN A 261 17.07 21.09 -7.95
C ASN A 261 16.26 21.97 -7.00
N ALA A 262 16.67 21.90 -5.73
CA ALA A 262 16.37 22.78 -4.62
C ALA A 262 14.92 22.74 -4.05
N PRO A 263 14.72 23.31 -2.84
CA PRO A 263 14.99 22.70 -1.54
C PRO A 263 13.67 22.47 -0.78
N MET A 264 13.73 21.88 0.41
CA MET A 264 12.59 21.97 1.33
C MET A 264 12.40 23.43 1.74
N ASP A 265 11.47 24.11 1.09
CA ASP A 265 10.57 25.11 1.68
C ASP A 265 9.55 25.54 0.61
N ASP A 266 8.31 25.71 1.05
CA ASP A 266 7.13 26.12 0.28
C ASP A 266 6.45 25.09 -0.65
N GLU A 267 5.18 24.83 -0.31
CA GLU A 267 4.06 24.48 -1.19
C GLU A 267 4.18 23.32 -2.20
N ARG A 268 3.41 22.25 -1.91
CA ARG A 268 2.72 21.39 -2.90
C ARG A 268 3.64 20.65 -3.90
N ASN A 269 4.38 19.66 -3.42
CA ASN A 269 5.02 18.67 -4.29
C ASN A 269 3.97 17.76 -4.99
N LYS A 270 3.72 18.03 -6.27
CA LYS A 270 2.97 17.17 -7.21
C LYS A 270 3.89 16.04 -7.68
N GLN A 271 3.77 14.85 -7.10
CA GLN A 271 4.64 13.70 -7.43
C GLN A 271 4.31 13.04 -8.78
N ILE A 272 4.71 13.69 -9.88
CA ILE A 272 4.74 13.14 -11.25
C ILE A 272 6.10 12.46 -11.58
N HIS A 273 7.15 12.75 -10.80
CA HIS A 273 8.55 12.39 -11.11
C HIS A 273 8.94 10.91 -10.93
N THR A 274 8.24 10.15 -10.07
CA THR A 274 8.47 8.70 -9.92
C THR A 274 8.20 7.95 -11.24
N LEU A 275 7.32 8.49 -12.09
CA LEU A 275 6.77 7.83 -13.28
C LEU A 275 7.65 7.98 -14.54
N GLU A 276 8.28 9.14 -14.73
CA GLU A 276 9.19 9.40 -15.87
C GLU A 276 10.48 8.59 -15.73
N SER A 277 11.00 8.53 -14.51
CA SER A 277 12.15 7.71 -14.12
C SER A 277 11.98 6.25 -14.54
N PHE A 278 10.80 5.67 -14.29
CA PHE A 278 10.51 4.26 -14.55
C PHE A 278 10.60 3.87 -16.04
N SER A 279 10.13 4.73 -16.94
CA SER A 279 10.19 4.48 -18.40
C SER A 279 11.58 4.61 -19.01
N CYS A 280 12.53 5.23 -18.31
CA CYS A 280 13.89 5.45 -18.78
C CYS A 280 14.88 4.37 -18.30
N PHE A 281 14.63 3.73 -17.14
CA PHE A 281 15.55 2.73 -16.57
C PHE A 281 15.54 1.36 -17.25
N PHE A 282 14.48 1.04 -18.00
CA PHE A 282 14.26 -0.29 -18.59
C PHE A 282 14.08 -0.26 -20.12
N ARG A 283 14.58 0.79 -20.77
CA ARG A 283 14.81 0.84 -22.22
C ARG A 283 16.29 0.62 -22.48
#